data_AF-A0A357YM05-F1
#
_entry.id   AF-A0A357YM05-F1
#
_cell.length_a   1.000
_cell.length_b   1.000
_cell.length_c   1.000
_cell.angle_alpha   90.00
_cell.angle_beta   90.00
_cell.angle_gamma   90.00
#
_symmetry.space_group_name_H-M   'P 1'
#
loop_
_entity.id
_entity.type
_entity.pdbx_description
1 polymer ?
#
loop_
_entity_poly.entity_id
_entity_poly.type
_entity_poly.pdbx_seq_one_letter_code
_entity_poly.pdbx_strand_id
1 'polypeptide(L)'
;MGQNKISTLQQVDFNDKILEKILVSIVKTDTECFNRTDFYVLDFFQSSVSSNQYYLSINEFVFNSNTQNSITYYVIINNVVFFVPNKTPNGLFNVLSEKKTFNIKTETIPHPGGDYNFLIYGTLNGYYKVIYKTCAE
;
A
#
# COMPACT_ATOMS: atom_id res chain seq x y z
N MET A 1 22.92 8.03 -12.11
CA MET A 1 21.76 8.75 -12.68
C MET A 1 20.60 7.77 -12.71
N GLY A 2 19.64 7.89 -11.80
CA GLY A 2 18.46 7.02 -11.75
C GLY A 2 17.56 7.29 -12.96
N GLN A 3 17.05 6.24 -13.59
CA GLN A 3 16.03 6.39 -14.62
C GLN A 3 14.71 6.78 -13.93
N ASN A 4 13.87 7.50 -14.65
CA ASN A 4 12.53 7.86 -14.18
C ASN A 4 11.54 7.04 -14.99
N LYS A 5 10.62 6.35 -14.32
CA LYS A 5 9.55 5.60 -14.98
C LYS A 5 8.21 6.25 -14.75
N ILE A 6 7.51 6.45 -15.85
CA ILE A 6 6.17 7.03 -15.86
C ILE A 6 5.15 5.90 -15.72
N SER A 7 4.23 6.02 -14.76
CA SER A 7 3.12 5.08 -14.59
C SER A 7 1.81 5.84 -14.42
N THR A 8 0.77 5.46 -15.16
CA THR A 8 -0.57 6.03 -15.01
C THR A 8 -1.44 5.05 -14.24
N LEU A 9 -1.87 5.44 -13.05
CA LEU A 9 -2.65 4.61 -12.14
C LEU A 9 -4.07 5.14 -12.02
N GLN A 10 -5.03 4.24 -11.81
CA GLN A 10 -6.43 4.56 -11.59
C GLN A 10 -6.69 4.78 -10.10
N GLN A 11 -7.42 5.81 -9.73
CA GLN A 11 -7.75 6.07 -8.34
C GLN A 11 -8.77 5.07 -7.83
N VAL A 12 -8.62 4.66 -6.59
CA VAL A 12 -9.62 3.89 -5.85
C VAL A 12 -10.02 4.62 -4.57
N ASP A 13 -11.24 4.34 -4.11
CA ASP A 13 -11.73 4.72 -2.79
C ASP A 13 -12.02 3.47 -1.96
N PHE A 14 -11.98 3.58 -0.63
CA PHE A 14 -12.31 2.47 0.26
C PHE A 14 -13.82 2.21 0.26
N ASN A 15 -14.17 0.99 -0.13
CA ASN A 15 -15.49 0.44 0.13
C ASN A 15 -15.57 -0.14 1.56
N ASP A 16 -14.49 -0.77 2.04
CA ASP A 16 -14.39 -1.23 3.42
C ASP A 16 -14.02 -0.08 4.38
N LYS A 17 -15.02 0.43 5.11
CA LYS A 17 -14.88 1.55 6.04
C LYS A 17 -14.15 1.21 7.33
N ILE A 18 -14.00 -0.06 7.68
CA ILE A 18 -13.23 -0.47 8.87
C ILE A 18 -11.74 -0.43 8.52
N LEU A 19 -11.37 -0.99 7.37
CA LEU A 19 -10.01 -0.92 6.85
C LEU A 19 -9.57 0.53 6.65
N GLU A 20 -10.42 1.37 6.04
CA GLU A 20 -10.16 2.79 5.86
C GLU A 20 -9.80 3.47 7.19
N LYS A 21 -10.62 3.27 8.23
CA LYS A 21 -10.39 3.86 9.56
C LYS A 21 -9.07 3.42 10.17
N ILE A 22 -8.71 2.14 10.03
CA ILE A 22 -7.46 1.59 10.55
C ILE A 22 -6.27 2.23 9.84
N LEU A 23 -6.29 2.30 8.51
CA LEU A 23 -5.21 2.90 7.74
C LEU A 23 -5.08 4.39 8.00
N VAL A 24 -6.20 5.12 8.06
CA VAL A 24 -6.20 6.54 8.47
C VAL A 24 -5.63 6.72 9.87
N SER A 25 -5.97 5.85 10.81
CA SER A 25 -5.43 5.90 12.18
C SER A 25 -3.93 5.66 12.21
N ILE A 26 -3.44 4.66 11.45
CA ILE A 26 -2.01 4.36 11.33
C ILE A 26 -1.28 5.58 10.78
N VAL A 27 -1.71 6.11 9.61
CA VAL A 27 -1.04 7.24 8.97
C VAL A 27 -1.03 8.50 9.84
N LYS A 28 -2.09 8.71 10.65
CA LYS A 28 -2.17 9.84 11.59
C LYS A 28 -1.32 9.67 12.85
N THR A 29 -1.23 8.46 13.38
CA THR A 29 -0.52 8.20 14.65
C THR A 29 0.97 8.05 14.42
N ASP A 30 1.34 7.48 13.28
CA ASP A 30 2.69 7.04 12.95
C ASP A 30 3.32 7.91 11.87
N THR A 31 3.18 9.22 12.03
CA THR A 31 3.60 10.20 11.02
C THR A 31 5.08 10.10 10.65
N GLU A 32 5.92 9.71 11.62
CA GLU A 32 7.36 9.50 11.40
C GLU A 32 7.65 8.33 10.44
N CYS A 33 6.70 7.41 10.30
CA CYS A 33 6.80 6.26 9.41
C CYS A 33 6.37 6.60 7.98
N PHE A 34 5.74 7.77 7.78
CA PHE A 34 5.23 8.24 6.51
C PHE A 34 5.87 9.57 6.06
N ASN A 35 7.10 9.85 6.51
CA ASN A 35 7.80 11.13 6.29
C ASN A 35 8.94 11.09 5.25
N ARG A 36 9.28 9.89 4.73
CA ARG A 36 10.31 9.70 3.70
C ARG A 36 9.67 9.70 2.30
N THR A 37 10.33 10.31 1.31
CA THR A 37 9.89 10.40 -0.12
C THR A 37 9.66 9.01 -0.74
N ASP A 38 8.76 8.73 -1.69
CA ASP A 38 7.72 9.51 -2.39
C ASP A 38 6.35 8.76 -2.41
N PHE A 39 6.31 7.42 -2.28
CA PHE A 39 5.11 6.58 -2.37
C PHE A 39 5.20 5.33 -1.48
N TYR A 40 4.05 4.82 -1.03
CA TYR A 40 3.92 3.60 -0.25
C TYR A 40 3.14 2.53 -1.02
N VAL A 41 3.16 1.28 -0.55
CA VAL A 41 2.38 0.18 -1.14
C VAL A 41 1.47 -0.46 -0.10
N LEU A 42 0.23 -0.73 -0.48
CA LEU A 42 -0.65 -1.65 0.23
C LEU A 42 -0.57 -3.02 -0.46
N ASP A 43 0.27 -3.91 0.05
CA ASP A 43 0.48 -5.23 -0.55
C ASP A 43 -0.37 -6.29 0.14
N PHE A 44 -1.11 -7.06 -0.64
CA PHE A 44 -2.11 -7.99 -0.15
C PHE A 44 -1.69 -9.44 -0.41
N PHE A 45 -1.57 -10.21 0.66
CA PHE A 45 -1.21 -11.62 0.63
C PHE A 45 -2.39 -12.45 1.13
N GLN A 46 -3.07 -13.14 0.21
CA GLN A 46 -4.08 -14.13 0.60
C GLN A 46 -3.40 -15.40 1.10
N SER A 47 -3.83 -15.92 2.25
CA SER A 47 -3.28 -17.16 2.77
C SER A 47 -3.65 -18.33 1.86
N SER A 48 -2.70 -19.22 1.57
CA SER A 48 -2.98 -20.50 0.90
C SER A 48 -3.77 -21.48 1.77
N VAL A 49 -3.89 -21.21 3.08
CA VAL A 49 -4.51 -22.08 4.07
C VAL A 49 -5.99 -21.73 4.32
N SER A 50 -6.37 -20.47 4.14
CA SER A 50 -7.76 -20.02 4.30
C SER A 50 -8.12 -18.97 3.26
N SER A 51 -9.10 -19.27 2.42
CA SER A 51 -9.60 -18.35 1.38
C SER A 51 -10.23 -17.09 1.95
N ASN A 52 -10.65 -17.10 3.22
CA ASN A 52 -11.37 -16.00 3.86
C ASN A 52 -10.45 -15.06 4.64
N GLN A 53 -9.14 -15.28 4.58
CA GLN A 53 -8.14 -14.55 5.35
C GLN A 53 -7.05 -14.01 4.44
N TYR A 54 -6.58 -12.82 4.77
CA TYR A 54 -5.45 -12.20 4.08
C TYR A 54 -4.62 -11.38 5.05
N TYR A 55 -3.42 -11.07 4.61
CA TYR A 55 -2.53 -10.13 5.25
C TYR A 55 -2.36 -8.92 4.34
N LEU A 56 -2.31 -7.75 4.94
CA LEU A 56 -1.95 -6.50 4.31
C LEU A 56 -0.62 -6.05 4.91
N SER A 57 0.38 -5.84 4.06
CA SER A 57 1.59 -5.13 4.45
C SER A 57 1.60 -3.70 3.91
N ILE A 58 2.16 -2.78 4.69
CA ILE A 58 2.37 -1.39 4.28
C ILE A 58 3.86 -1.13 4.28
N ASN A 59 4.43 -0.92 3.10
CA ASN A 59 5.87 -0.77 2.90
C ASN A 59 6.19 0.46 2.03
N GLU A 60 7.42 0.95 2.09
CA GLU A 60 7.92 1.88 1.09
C GLU A 60 7.89 1.24 -0.31
N PHE A 61 7.51 2.02 -1.31
CA PHE A 61 7.55 1.54 -2.68
C PHE A 61 8.99 1.52 -3.19
N VAL A 62 9.58 0.31 -3.27
CA VAL A 62 10.85 0.08 -3.94
C VAL A 62 10.58 -0.35 -5.38
N PHE A 63 11.24 0.34 -6.32
CA PHE A 63 11.12 0.01 -7.73
C PHE A 63 11.75 -1.35 -8.04
N ASN A 64 10.91 -2.36 -8.26
CA ASN A 64 11.33 -3.64 -8.84
C ASN A 64 10.36 -4.04 -9.98
N SER A 65 10.85 -4.80 -10.95
CA SER A 65 10.08 -5.18 -12.14
C SER A 65 8.83 -6.00 -11.84
N ASN A 66 8.81 -6.73 -10.71
CA ASN A 66 7.71 -7.61 -10.32
C ASN A 66 6.57 -6.83 -9.67
N THR A 67 6.85 -5.90 -8.73
CA THR A 67 5.85 -5.03 -8.09
C THR A 67 5.28 -4.02 -9.06
N GLN A 68 6.05 -3.58 -10.05
CA GLN A 68 5.51 -2.65 -11.04
C GLN A 68 4.38 -3.25 -11.88
N ASN A 69 4.56 -4.48 -12.37
CA ASN A 69 3.58 -5.09 -13.26
C ASN A 69 2.26 -5.44 -12.54
N SER A 70 2.27 -5.46 -11.20
CA SER A 70 1.07 -5.68 -10.40
C SER A 70 0.35 -4.40 -10.00
N ILE A 71 1.05 -3.26 -9.86
CA ILE A 71 0.44 -1.98 -9.45
C ILE A 71 -0.42 -1.40 -10.57
N THR A 72 -1.70 -1.21 -10.26
CA THR A 72 -2.70 -0.70 -11.21
C THR A 72 -3.44 0.51 -10.63
N TYR A 73 -3.52 0.59 -9.31
CA TYR A 73 -4.36 1.53 -8.60
C TYR A 73 -3.55 2.40 -7.64
N TYR A 74 -4.14 3.52 -7.23
CA TYR A 74 -3.63 4.33 -6.13
C TYR A 74 -4.78 4.84 -5.24
N VAL A 75 -4.47 5.06 -3.96
CA VAL A 75 -5.36 5.69 -2.98
C VAL A 75 -4.59 6.76 -2.22
N ILE A 76 -5.27 7.81 -1.79
CA ILE A 76 -4.70 8.89 -0.99
C ILE A 76 -5.29 8.81 0.41
N ILE A 77 -4.43 8.65 1.42
CA ILE A 77 -4.84 8.56 2.82
C ILE A 77 -4.10 9.66 3.58
N ASN A 78 -4.82 10.64 4.10
CA ASN A 78 -4.24 11.75 4.86
C ASN A 78 -3.06 12.44 4.13
N ASN A 79 -3.24 12.73 2.83
CA ASN A 79 -2.23 13.31 1.91
C ASN A 79 -1.03 12.40 1.57
N VAL A 80 -1.02 11.17 2.04
CA VAL A 80 0.00 10.16 1.69
C VAL A 80 -0.54 9.28 0.57
N VAL A 81 0.27 9.07 -0.47
CA VAL A 81 -0.09 8.26 -1.64
C VAL A 81 0.32 6.81 -1.42
N PHE A 82 -0.64 5.90 -1.58
CA PHE A 82 -0.43 4.47 -1.55
C PHE A 82 -0.75 3.86 -2.91
N PHE A 83 0.18 3.09 -3.44
CA PHE A 83 -0.01 2.23 -4.59
C PHE A 83 -0.66 0.91 -4.17
N VAL A 84 -1.54 0.43 -5.04
CA VAL A 84 -2.37 -0.75 -4.78
C VAL A 84 -2.26 -1.70 -5.99
N PRO A 85 -1.94 -2.99 -5.75
CA PRO A 85 -1.88 -3.98 -6.82
C PRO A 85 -3.27 -4.28 -7.38
N ASN A 86 -3.34 -4.86 -8.58
CA ASN A 86 -4.60 -5.34 -9.15
C ASN A 86 -5.18 -6.56 -8.41
N LYS A 87 -4.33 -7.34 -7.73
CA LYS A 87 -4.73 -8.48 -6.92
C LYS A 87 -4.96 -8.04 -5.48
N THR A 88 -6.20 -7.68 -5.18
CA THR A 88 -6.67 -7.40 -3.81
C THR A 88 -7.86 -8.29 -3.48
N PRO A 89 -8.15 -8.52 -2.19
CA PRO A 89 -9.43 -9.07 -1.79
C PRO A 89 -10.60 -8.27 -2.38
N ASN A 90 -11.66 -8.98 -2.80
CA ASN A 90 -12.84 -8.36 -3.40
C ASN A 90 -13.57 -7.47 -2.38
N GLY A 91 -14.13 -6.35 -2.85
CA GLY A 91 -14.99 -5.49 -2.04
C GLY A 91 -14.27 -4.54 -1.10
N LEU A 92 -12.93 -4.48 -1.12
CA LEU A 92 -12.17 -3.49 -0.33
C LEU A 92 -12.22 -2.09 -0.95
N PHE A 93 -12.26 -2.02 -2.28
CA PHE A 93 -12.09 -0.78 -3.02
C PHE A 93 -13.17 -0.61 -4.08
N ASN A 94 -13.57 0.64 -4.30
CA ASN A 94 -14.32 1.07 -5.47
C ASN A 94 -13.37 1.77 -6.44
N VAL A 95 -13.37 1.36 -7.71
CA VAL A 95 -12.55 1.99 -8.75
C VAL A 95 -13.23 3.28 -9.20
N LEU A 96 -12.53 4.40 -9.09
CA LEU A 96 -12.99 5.71 -9.54
C LEU A 96 -12.61 5.94 -11.00
N SER A 97 -13.19 6.95 -11.65
CA SER A 97 -12.82 7.34 -13.03
C SER A 97 -11.52 8.14 -13.12
N GLU A 98 -11.08 8.75 -12.02
CA GLU A 98 -9.90 9.62 -11.96
C GLU A 98 -8.60 8.83 -12.11
N LYS A 99 -7.71 9.31 -12.98
CA LYS A 99 -6.37 8.73 -13.22
C LYS A 99 -5.31 9.77 -12.90
N LYS A 100 -4.17 9.30 -12.39
CA LYS A 100 -3.01 10.16 -12.14
C LYS A 100 -1.74 9.51 -12.69
N THR A 101 -0.92 10.33 -13.33
CA THR A 101 0.40 9.92 -13.81
C THR A 101 1.45 10.24 -12.75
N PHE A 102 2.18 9.22 -12.36
CA PHE A 102 3.26 9.29 -11.38
C PHE A 102 4.60 9.15 -12.08
N ASN A 103 5.55 10.00 -11.68
CA ASN A 103 6.95 9.89 -12.07
C ASN A 103 7.70 9.20 -10.93
N ILE A 104 8.06 7.93 -11.16
CA ILE A 104 8.64 7.05 -10.16
C ILE A 104 10.14 6.98 -10.42
N LYS A 105 10.94 7.35 -9.41
CA LYS A 105 12.39 7.21 -9.47
C LYS A 105 12.76 5.73 -9.39
N THR A 106 13.55 5.25 -10.34
CA THR A 106 14.11 3.89 -10.28
C THR A 106 15.40 3.93 -9.45
N GLU A 107 15.27 4.09 -8.14
CA GLU A 107 16.43 3.91 -7.27
C GLU A 107 16.76 2.42 -7.21
N THR A 108 18.02 2.07 -7.49
CA THR A 108 18.50 0.68 -7.52
C THR A 108 18.87 0.14 -6.14
N ILE A 109 18.92 1.01 -5.13
CA ILE A 109 19.35 0.70 -3.77
C ILE A 109 18.23 1.15 -2.84
N PRO A 110 17.64 0.25 -2.02
CA PRO A 110 16.73 0.66 -0.96
C PRO A 110 17.42 1.68 -0.06
N HIS A 111 16.71 2.70 0.42
CA HIS A 111 17.30 3.59 1.41
C HIS A 111 17.76 2.76 2.62
N PRO A 112 19.02 2.94 3.10
CA PRO A 112 19.48 2.21 4.28
C PRO A 112 18.55 2.52 5.46
N GLY A 113 17.94 1.47 6.03
CA GLY A 113 17.04 1.56 7.19
C GLY A 113 15.55 1.80 6.86
N GLY A 114 14.97 1.18 5.83
CA GLY A 114 13.63 1.56 5.33
C GLY A 114 12.61 0.45 5.06
N ASP A 115 12.72 -0.74 5.65
CA ASP A 115 11.58 -1.68 5.59
C ASP A 115 10.57 -1.33 6.70
N TYR A 116 9.74 -0.32 6.42
CA TYR A 116 8.54 -0.05 7.20
C TYR A 116 7.60 -1.22 6.98
N ASN A 117 7.36 -2.01 8.02
CA ASN A 117 6.45 -3.15 7.92
C ASN A 117 5.35 -2.96 8.95
N PHE A 118 4.19 -2.54 8.47
CA PHE A 118 2.94 -2.80 9.16
C PHE A 118 2.40 -4.11 8.63
N LEU A 119 2.06 -5.07 9.50
CA LEU A 119 1.36 -6.28 9.12
C LEU A 119 -0.03 -6.28 9.74
N ILE A 120 -1.04 -6.27 8.89
CA ILE A 120 -2.44 -6.27 9.30
C ILE A 120 -3.04 -7.58 8.83
N TYR A 121 -3.60 -8.35 9.76
CA TYR A 121 -4.47 -9.47 9.42
C TYR A 121 -5.88 -8.97 9.17
N GLY A 122 -6.44 -9.38 8.04
CA GLY A 122 -7.80 -9.09 7.62
C GLY A 122 -8.56 -10.36 7.29
N THR A 123 -9.88 -10.30 7.46
CA THR A 123 -10.81 -11.33 7.03
C THR A 123 -11.84 -10.74 6.09
N LEU A 124 -12.39 -11.55 5.19
CA LEU A 124 -13.41 -11.08 4.23
C LEU A 124 -14.73 -10.62 4.89
N ASN A 125 -14.94 -10.92 6.17
CA ASN A 125 -16.08 -10.44 6.95
C ASN A 125 -15.79 -9.14 7.72
N GLY A 126 -14.66 -8.47 7.44
CA GLY A 126 -14.37 -7.13 7.96
C GLY A 126 -13.76 -7.11 9.36
N TYR A 127 -13.17 -8.21 9.83
CA TYR A 127 -12.34 -8.21 11.03
C TYR A 127 -10.89 -7.90 10.67
N TYR A 128 -10.28 -7.01 11.45
CA TYR A 128 -8.93 -6.53 11.23
C TYR A 128 -8.14 -6.49 12.53
N LYS A 129 -6.87 -6.89 12.47
CA LYS A 129 -5.94 -6.79 13.59
C LYS A 129 -4.56 -6.39 13.08
N VAL A 130 -4.02 -5.30 13.61
CA VAL A 130 -2.60 -4.98 13.43
C VAL A 130 -1.80 -6.01 14.23
N ILE A 131 -1.03 -6.84 13.54
CA ILE A 131 -0.20 -7.90 14.15
C ILE A 131 1.20 -7.37 14.44
N TYR A 132 1.74 -6.59 13.53
CA TYR A 132 3.10 -6.09 13.61
C TYR A 132 3.14 -4.67 13.10
N LYS A 133 3.99 -3.88 13.73
CA LYS A 133 4.25 -2.50 13.38
C LYS A 133 5.70 -2.21 13.74
N THR A 134 6.48 -1.87 12.74
CA THR A 134 7.82 -1.31 12.90
C THR A 134 7.97 -0.13 11.97
N CYS A 135 8.67 0.89 12.42
CA CYS A 135 9.01 2.05 11.62
C CYS A 135 10.51 2.14 11.31
N ALA A 136 11.22 1.01 11.48
CA ALA A 136 12.68 0.88 11.50
C ALA A 136 13.39 1.82 12.50
N GLU A 137 14.51 1.32 13.02
CA GLU A 137 15.28 1.84 14.17
C GLU A 137 15.89 3.24 13.97
#